data_AF-S6V3V2-F1
#
_entry.id   AF-S6V3V2-F1
#
_cell.length_a   1.000
_cell.length_b   1.000
_cell.length_c   1.000
_cell.angle_alpha   90.00
_cell.angle_beta   90.00
_cell.angle_gamma   90.00
#
_symmetry.space_group_name_H-M   'P 1'
#
loop_
_entity.id
_entity.type
_entity.pdbx_description
1 polymer ?
#
loop_
_entity_poly.entity_id
_entity_poly.type
_entity_poly.pdbx_seq_one_letter_code
_entity_poly.pdbx_strand_id
1 'polypeptide(L)'
;GGNDFLQGRVLSASSAGQAANRLADSALALQQAGARYIMVWLLPDIGQTPALSGTPLASATSALSAVFNQQLVSRLAQIDAQVIPLNVPLLISETLAAPARFGFDPNENLVATCFSGDSCRESAANGRSSATPDPSRVFFNDRVHPTEAGQRLLADYAYSLLSAPWEISLLPEMANGTLRMHQDELRAQWLSDWGNWQGVGQWQSIIAAGGQKMDFDAQDSSADADGRGYNLTIGGSYRFAEHWRTGVVAGAYRQNLEAGARDSDYKLNSYIATAFLQYQANHWWGDLAVSGGKLDYENAERKFALGVSEGQEKGDTDGEMWAVSGRVGFDIAGAASRWHLSPFVSADYAHIDVDGYSEKGNRSTALTFSDQTRKSRRAGVGLQGKFEVTPTTQLWAEVAREREFETDQQNVTMALNSVQSVDFTLEGYTPQRDLNRATFGVSQKLTQDLTLRGNYNWRKNDDVTQQGVNVALSMSF
;
A
#
# COMPACT_ATOMS: atom_id res chain seq x y z
N GLY A 1 34.82 -2.10 -10.73
CA GLY A 1 34.41 -1.82 -9.34
C GLY A 1 35.61 -1.47 -8.47
N GLY A 2 35.53 -1.69 -7.15
CA GLY A 2 36.60 -1.29 -6.22
C GLY A 2 37.98 -1.91 -6.51
N ASN A 3 38.03 -3.17 -6.95
CA ASN A 3 39.29 -3.82 -7.33
C ASN A 3 39.99 -3.14 -8.52
N ASP A 4 39.26 -2.58 -9.49
CA ASP A 4 39.85 -1.83 -10.60
C ASP A 4 40.61 -0.59 -10.09
N PHE A 5 40.08 0.08 -9.05
CA PHE A 5 40.74 1.22 -8.40
C PHE A 5 41.97 0.77 -7.60
N LEU A 6 41.82 -0.24 -6.73
CA LEU A 6 42.90 -0.73 -5.87
C LEU A 6 44.08 -1.32 -6.66
N GLN A 7 43.84 -1.82 -7.87
CA GLN A 7 44.87 -2.36 -8.76
C GLN A 7 45.44 -1.32 -9.74
N GLY A 8 45.12 -0.03 -9.55
CA GLY A 8 45.66 1.07 -10.36
C GLY A 8 45.19 1.08 -11.81
N ARG A 9 44.05 0.43 -12.13
CA ARG A 9 43.47 0.44 -13.49
C ARG A 9 42.58 1.64 -13.76
N VAL A 10 42.17 2.36 -12.71
CA VAL A 10 41.38 3.58 -12.80
C VAL A 10 42.22 4.76 -12.34
N LEU A 11 42.73 5.52 -13.30
CA LEU A 11 43.65 6.66 -13.07
C LEU A 11 43.16 7.97 -13.73
N SER A 12 42.04 7.90 -14.46
CA SER A 12 41.45 9.02 -15.19
C SER A 12 39.94 8.85 -15.32
N ALA A 13 39.23 9.93 -15.62
CA ALA A 13 37.78 9.91 -15.87
C ALA A 13 37.39 8.89 -16.97
N SER A 14 38.21 8.77 -18.02
CA SER A 14 37.98 7.79 -19.09
C SER A 14 38.05 6.35 -18.57
N SER A 15 39.10 6.01 -17.81
CA SER A 15 39.24 4.67 -17.22
C SER A 15 38.15 4.35 -16.18
N ALA A 16 37.68 5.35 -15.43
CA ALA A 16 36.56 5.21 -14.49
C ALA A 16 35.26 4.90 -15.25
N GLY A 17 34.97 5.64 -16.31
CA GLY A 17 33.81 5.38 -17.17
C GLY A 17 33.85 4.01 -17.83
N GLN A 18 35.02 3.56 -18.30
CA GLN A 18 35.18 2.20 -18.85
C GLN A 18 34.95 1.11 -17.79
N ALA A 19 35.39 1.31 -16.56
CA ALA A 19 35.13 0.38 -15.48
C ALA A 19 33.64 0.31 -15.11
N ALA A 20 32.93 1.45 -15.16
CA ALA A 20 31.49 1.51 -14.95
C ALA A 20 30.73 0.78 -16.07
N ASN A 21 31.15 1.00 -17.33
CA ASN A 21 30.62 0.28 -18.48
C ASN A 21 30.71 -1.24 -18.30
N ARG A 22 31.88 -1.76 -17.87
CA ARG A 22 32.03 -3.20 -17.63
C ARG A 22 31.08 -3.75 -16.56
N LEU A 23 30.76 -2.97 -15.54
CA LEU A 23 29.77 -3.38 -14.53
C LEU A 23 28.36 -3.40 -15.12
N ALA A 24 27.99 -2.38 -15.89
CA ALA A 24 26.70 -2.34 -16.59
C ALA A 24 26.57 -3.46 -17.62
N ASP A 25 27.66 -3.83 -18.31
CA ASP A 25 27.69 -4.94 -19.26
C ASP A 25 27.37 -6.28 -18.58
N SER A 26 27.76 -6.46 -17.31
CA SER A 26 27.35 -7.64 -16.52
C SER A 26 25.84 -7.67 -16.24
N ALA A 27 25.24 -6.52 -15.89
CA ALA A 27 23.79 -6.43 -15.70
C ALA A 27 23.06 -6.67 -17.02
N LEU A 28 23.57 -6.14 -18.14
CA LEU A 28 23.05 -6.40 -19.48
C LEU A 28 23.14 -7.88 -19.85
N ALA A 29 24.24 -8.56 -19.53
CA ALA A 29 24.39 -9.99 -19.79
C ALA A 29 23.36 -10.82 -19.00
N LEU A 30 23.08 -10.47 -17.75
CA LEU A 30 22.02 -11.10 -16.96
C LEU A 30 20.63 -10.84 -17.56
N GLN A 31 20.36 -9.61 -17.95
CA GLN A 31 19.11 -9.23 -18.63
C GLN A 31 18.90 -10.05 -19.92
N GLN A 32 19.94 -10.16 -20.75
CA GLN A 32 19.93 -10.98 -21.97
C GLN A 32 19.72 -12.49 -21.69
N ALA A 33 20.11 -12.95 -20.51
CA ALA A 33 19.88 -14.31 -20.04
C ALA A 33 18.48 -14.51 -19.41
N GLY A 34 17.65 -13.47 -19.34
CA GLY A 34 16.29 -13.51 -18.81
C GLY A 34 16.14 -13.09 -17.34
N ALA A 35 17.18 -12.54 -16.72
CA ALA A 35 17.05 -11.97 -15.38
C ALA A 35 16.14 -10.73 -15.41
N ARG A 36 15.10 -10.73 -14.57
CA ARG A 36 14.12 -9.63 -14.51
C ARG A 36 14.48 -8.56 -13.48
N TYR A 37 14.96 -8.97 -12.30
CA TYR A 37 15.29 -8.09 -11.18
C TYR A 37 16.79 -8.14 -10.90
N ILE A 38 17.46 -6.99 -10.96
CA ILE A 38 18.92 -6.91 -10.81
C ILE A 38 19.27 -5.77 -9.88
N MET A 39 19.75 -6.10 -8.68
CA MET A 39 20.24 -5.10 -7.74
C MET A 39 21.69 -4.73 -8.07
N VAL A 40 21.98 -3.44 -8.21
CA VAL A 40 23.31 -2.94 -8.62
C VAL A 40 23.78 -1.88 -7.64
N TRP A 41 24.97 -2.07 -7.08
CA TRP A 41 25.59 -1.09 -6.19
C TRP A 41 26.19 0.05 -7.00
N LEU A 42 25.85 1.28 -6.62
CA LEU A 42 26.74 2.40 -6.89
C LEU A 42 28.02 2.19 -6.07
N LEU A 43 29.17 2.45 -6.69
CA LEU A 43 30.47 2.27 -6.09
C LEU A 43 30.62 3.21 -4.88
N PRO A 44 30.92 2.70 -3.67
CA PRO A 44 31.26 3.55 -2.52
C PRO A 44 32.32 4.59 -2.87
N ASP A 45 32.34 5.72 -2.16
CA ASP A 45 33.45 6.66 -2.29
C ASP A 45 34.74 6.01 -1.78
N ILE A 46 35.59 5.58 -2.72
CA ILE A 46 36.82 4.85 -2.40
C ILE A 46 37.83 5.76 -1.68
N GLY A 47 37.76 7.08 -1.89
CA GLY A 47 38.57 8.05 -1.15
C GLY A 47 38.17 8.18 0.33
N GLN A 48 36.96 7.75 0.68
CA GLN A 48 36.43 7.68 2.05
C GLN A 48 36.52 6.26 2.64
N THR A 49 37.63 5.57 2.39
CA THR A 49 37.93 4.27 2.99
C THR A 49 39.22 4.35 3.81
N PRO A 50 39.45 3.48 4.81
CA PRO A 50 40.70 3.49 5.58
C PRO A 50 41.95 3.25 4.72
N ALA A 51 41.80 2.70 3.51
CA ALA A 51 42.89 2.55 2.55
C ALA A 51 43.44 3.90 2.05
N LEU A 52 42.60 4.93 1.93
CA LEU A 52 42.95 6.20 1.27
C LEU A 52 42.66 7.44 2.12
N SER A 53 41.80 7.35 3.11
CA SER A 53 41.43 8.49 3.97
C SER A 53 42.68 9.09 4.62
N GLY A 54 42.81 10.42 4.54
CA GLY A 54 43.98 11.15 5.03
C GLY A 54 45.22 11.11 4.13
N THR A 55 45.19 10.38 3.01
CA THR A 55 46.27 10.39 2.00
C THR A 55 46.06 11.50 0.95
N PRO A 56 47.11 11.96 0.24
CA PRO A 56 46.97 12.93 -0.86
C PRO A 56 46.10 12.44 -2.02
N LEU A 57 45.86 11.13 -2.15
CA LEU A 57 45.08 10.54 -3.23
C LEU A 57 43.57 10.49 -2.95
N ALA A 58 43.14 10.76 -1.71
CA ALA A 58 41.74 10.62 -1.28
C ALA A 58 40.79 11.41 -2.20
N SER A 59 40.98 12.72 -2.31
CA SER A 59 40.09 13.62 -3.06
C SER A 59 40.04 13.29 -4.55
N ALA A 60 41.18 12.96 -5.16
CA ALA A 60 41.22 12.57 -6.57
C ALA A 60 40.47 11.26 -6.80
N THR A 61 40.57 10.31 -5.87
CA THR A 61 39.88 9.02 -5.95
C THR A 61 38.38 9.14 -5.71
N SER A 62 37.96 10.01 -4.79
CA SER A 62 36.54 10.37 -4.60
C SER A 62 35.93 10.94 -5.89
N ALA A 63 36.64 11.86 -6.56
CA ALA A 63 36.19 12.41 -7.84
C ALA A 63 36.05 11.32 -8.92
N LEU A 64 36.99 10.38 -9.01
CA LEU A 64 36.89 9.25 -9.94
C LEU A 64 35.76 8.27 -9.58
N SER A 65 35.46 8.08 -8.29
CA SER A 65 34.32 7.27 -7.82
C SER A 65 32.99 7.90 -8.26
N ALA A 66 32.88 9.24 -8.18
CA ALA A 66 31.72 9.97 -8.68
C ALA A 66 31.55 9.84 -10.21
N VAL A 67 32.65 9.97 -10.99
CA VAL A 67 32.62 9.77 -12.44
C VAL A 67 32.18 8.34 -12.80
N PHE A 68 32.68 7.34 -12.06
CA PHE A 68 32.25 5.95 -12.23
C PHE A 68 30.73 5.82 -12.05
N ASN A 69 30.17 6.35 -10.95
CA ASN A 69 28.74 6.24 -10.66
C ASN A 69 27.86 7.00 -11.64
N GLN A 70 28.29 8.18 -12.08
CA GLN A 70 27.56 8.94 -13.10
C GLN A 70 27.45 8.14 -14.41
N GLN A 71 28.56 7.54 -14.86
CA GLN A 71 28.56 6.68 -16.04
C GLN A 71 27.74 5.40 -15.82
N LEU A 72 27.83 4.78 -14.65
CA LEU A 72 27.08 3.57 -14.31
C LEU A 72 25.57 3.84 -14.39
N VAL A 73 25.08 4.86 -13.70
CA VAL A 73 23.65 5.24 -13.71
C VAL A 73 23.17 5.50 -15.13
N SER A 74 23.93 6.26 -15.92
CA SER A 74 23.58 6.53 -17.33
C SER A 74 23.48 5.26 -18.18
N ARG A 75 24.29 4.23 -17.90
CA ARG A 75 24.25 2.95 -18.62
C ARG A 75 23.12 2.05 -18.10
N LEU A 76 22.89 2.02 -16.80
CA LEU A 76 21.81 1.22 -16.20
C LEU A 76 20.44 1.69 -16.68
N ALA A 77 20.24 3.00 -16.84
CA ALA A 77 19.01 3.59 -17.40
C ALA A 77 18.70 3.15 -18.84
N GLN A 78 19.66 2.53 -19.54
CA GLN A 78 19.50 2.02 -20.91
C GLN A 78 19.29 0.50 -20.96
N ILE A 79 19.29 -0.18 -19.81
CA ILE A 79 19.10 -1.64 -19.72
C ILE A 79 17.62 -1.91 -19.48
N ASP A 80 17.02 -2.70 -20.36
CA ASP A 80 15.61 -3.14 -20.26
C ASP A 80 15.45 -4.28 -19.25
N ALA A 81 15.70 -3.98 -17.97
CA ALA A 81 15.48 -4.83 -16.81
C ALA A 81 15.06 -3.98 -15.61
N GLN A 82 14.49 -4.62 -14.58
CA GLN A 82 14.16 -3.97 -13.32
C GLN A 82 15.43 -3.82 -12.48
N VAL A 83 16.20 -2.79 -12.79
CA VAL A 83 17.48 -2.50 -12.10
C VAL A 83 17.19 -1.69 -10.84
N ILE A 84 17.61 -2.20 -9.68
CA ILE A 84 17.44 -1.53 -8.38
C ILE A 84 18.80 -0.91 -8.01
N PRO A 85 19.02 0.40 -8.24
CA PRO A 85 20.30 1.04 -7.97
C PRO A 85 20.44 1.36 -6.48
N LEU A 86 21.38 0.71 -5.81
CA LEU A 86 21.70 1.00 -4.42
C LEU A 86 22.64 2.20 -4.35
N ASN A 87 22.15 3.35 -3.87
CA ASN A 87 22.95 4.55 -3.64
C ASN A 87 23.77 4.45 -2.36
N VAL A 88 24.65 3.45 -2.33
CA VAL A 88 25.57 3.14 -1.24
C VAL A 88 26.45 4.33 -0.83
N PRO A 89 26.97 5.16 -1.75
CA PRO A 89 27.72 6.36 -1.36
C PRO A 89 26.91 7.32 -0.49
N LEU A 90 25.64 7.53 -0.84
CA LEU A 90 24.76 8.40 -0.08
C LEU A 90 24.46 7.80 1.30
N LEU A 91 24.12 6.50 1.38
CA LEU A 91 23.90 5.82 2.66
C LEU A 91 25.13 5.89 3.58
N ILE A 92 26.33 5.68 3.03
CA ILE A 92 27.58 5.80 3.80
C ILE A 92 27.75 7.25 4.26
N SER A 93 27.53 8.24 3.39
CA SER A 93 27.65 9.65 3.79
C SER A 93 26.68 10.05 4.92
N GLU A 94 25.45 9.53 4.90
CA GLU A 94 24.47 9.70 5.97
C GLU A 94 24.93 9.03 7.27
N THR A 95 25.55 7.86 7.15
CA THR A 95 26.14 7.12 8.27
C THR A 95 27.27 7.90 8.92
N LEU A 96 28.17 8.47 8.11
CA LEU A 96 29.29 9.27 8.61
C LEU A 96 28.83 10.59 9.24
N ALA A 97 27.73 11.17 8.75
CA ALA A 97 27.15 12.38 9.32
C ALA A 97 26.45 12.13 10.68
N ALA A 98 25.93 10.92 10.90
CA ALA A 98 25.24 10.55 12.14
C ALA A 98 25.56 9.10 12.60
N PRO A 99 26.80 8.78 13.01
CA PRO A 99 27.22 7.40 13.34
C PRO A 99 26.32 6.70 14.36
N ALA A 100 25.98 7.41 15.43
CA ALA A 100 25.18 6.86 16.54
C ALA A 100 23.78 6.43 16.11
N ARG A 101 23.19 7.08 15.07
CA ARG A 101 21.89 6.67 14.53
C ARG A 101 21.94 5.25 14.00
N PHE A 102 23.06 4.85 13.41
CA PHE A 102 23.24 3.54 12.80
C PHE A 102 23.95 2.54 13.72
N GLY A 103 24.24 2.92 14.96
CA GLY A 103 24.84 2.07 15.99
C GLY A 103 26.36 2.17 16.11
N PHE A 104 27.01 2.91 15.22
CA PHE A 104 28.45 3.12 15.25
C PHE A 104 28.86 4.12 16.34
N ASP A 105 30.14 4.09 16.71
CA ASP A 105 30.69 5.00 17.71
C ASP A 105 30.79 6.44 17.17
N PRO A 106 30.07 7.42 17.76
CA PRO A 106 30.14 8.82 17.32
C PRO A 106 31.50 9.49 17.56
N ASN A 107 32.37 8.90 18.37
CA ASN A 107 33.70 9.42 18.63
C ASN A 107 34.79 8.78 17.74
N GLU A 108 34.41 7.82 16.90
CA GLU A 108 35.31 7.13 15.99
C GLU A 108 35.41 7.84 14.64
N ASN A 109 36.61 7.94 14.07
CA ASN A 109 36.76 8.33 12.67
C ASN A 109 36.51 7.11 11.77
N LEU A 110 35.24 6.86 11.47
CA LEU A 110 34.77 5.66 10.77
C LEU A 110 35.41 5.42 9.39
N VAL A 111 36.06 6.41 8.76
CA VAL A 111 36.74 6.25 7.48
C VAL A 111 38.26 6.17 7.59
N ALA A 112 38.84 6.49 8.74
CA ALA A 112 40.29 6.47 8.96
C ALA A 112 40.75 5.29 9.82
N THR A 113 39.82 4.61 10.49
CA THR A 113 40.12 3.46 11.35
C THR A 113 39.34 2.22 10.94
N CYS A 114 39.79 1.07 11.43
CA CYS A 114 39.20 -0.24 11.15
C CYS A 114 39.23 -1.14 12.38
N PHE A 115 38.49 -2.24 12.33
CA PHE A 115 38.47 -3.24 13.40
C PHE A 115 39.76 -4.05 13.49
N SER A 116 40.25 -4.59 12.37
CA SER A 116 41.31 -5.62 12.35
C SER A 116 42.73 -5.09 12.53
N GLY A 117 42.99 -3.85 12.11
CA GLY A 117 44.36 -3.32 11.94
C GLY A 117 45.08 -3.85 10.68
N ASP A 118 44.42 -4.65 9.84
CA ASP A 118 45.05 -5.27 8.67
C ASP A 118 45.20 -4.24 7.53
N SER A 119 46.40 -3.66 7.40
CA SER A 119 46.72 -2.59 6.43
C SER A 119 45.84 -1.33 6.56
N CYS A 120 45.38 -1.05 7.78
CA CYS A 120 44.61 0.13 8.17
C CYS A 120 44.94 0.49 9.62
N ARG A 121 44.65 1.72 10.03
CA ARG A 121 44.82 2.11 11.44
C ARG A 121 43.74 1.42 12.28
N GLU A 122 44.15 0.58 13.22
CA GLU A 122 43.21 -0.07 14.14
C GLU A 122 42.53 0.96 15.05
N SER A 123 41.22 0.83 15.28
CA SER A 123 40.49 1.64 16.25
C SER A 123 41.06 1.40 17.64
N ALA A 124 41.40 2.48 18.34
CA ALA A 124 41.95 2.38 19.70
C ALA A 124 40.89 1.95 20.73
N ALA A 125 39.63 2.31 20.51
CA ALA A 125 38.53 2.01 21.43
C ALA A 125 37.88 0.66 21.11
N ASN A 126 37.65 0.38 19.84
CA ASN A 126 36.78 -0.70 19.38
C ASN A 126 37.51 -1.79 18.57
N GLY A 127 38.81 -1.60 18.26
CA GLY A 127 39.60 -2.52 17.45
C GLY A 127 39.83 -3.89 18.12
N ARG A 128 40.22 -4.88 17.31
CA ARG A 128 40.48 -6.28 17.71
C ARG A 128 41.43 -6.40 18.90
N SER A 129 42.41 -5.51 18.99
CA SER A 129 43.47 -5.46 20.00
C SER A 129 43.14 -4.49 21.15
N SER A 130 41.97 -3.84 21.14
CA SER A 130 41.57 -2.91 22.20
C SER A 130 41.21 -3.66 23.49
N ALA A 131 41.04 -2.92 24.58
CA ALA A 131 40.59 -3.50 25.85
C ALA A 131 39.12 -3.98 25.80
N THR A 132 38.33 -3.43 24.87
CA THR A 132 36.91 -3.74 24.65
C THR A 132 36.63 -3.86 23.15
N PRO A 133 37.12 -4.92 22.48
CA PRO A 133 36.92 -5.09 21.04
C PRO A 133 35.43 -5.20 20.72
N ASP A 134 34.96 -4.34 19.82
CA ASP A 134 33.56 -4.33 19.40
C ASP A 134 33.46 -3.97 17.91
N PRO A 135 33.39 -4.98 17.01
CA PRO A 135 33.28 -4.74 15.57
C PRO A 135 31.94 -4.08 15.18
N SER A 136 30.92 -4.09 16.05
CA SER A 136 29.63 -3.45 15.76
C SER A 136 29.70 -1.92 15.84
N ARG A 137 30.74 -1.39 16.48
CA ARG A 137 30.95 0.04 16.75
C ARG A 137 31.78 0.75 15.69
N VAL A 138 32.37 0.00 14.75
CA VAL A 138 33.19 0.52 13.65
C VAL A 138 32.61 0.10 12.29
N PHE A 139 32.73 0.94 11.27
CA PHE A 139 32.14 0.64 9.96
C PHE A 139 32.98 -0.35 9.15
N PHE A 140 34.31 -0.18 9.11
CA PHE A 140 35.21 -1.04 8.34
C PHE A 140 35.90 -2.10 9.20
N ASN A 141 35.87 -3.34 8.71
CA ASN A 141 36.63 -4.44 9.27
C ASN A 141 38.13 -4.30 8.97
N ASP A 142 38.47 -4.00 7.71
CA ASP A 142 39.84 -3.79 7.24
C ASP A 142 39.94 -2.47 6.47
N ARG A 143 40.90 -2.35 5.55
CA ARG A 143 41.09 -1.12 4.78
C ARG A 143 39.93 -0.74 3.84
N VAL A 144 39.02 -1.66 3.49
CA VAL A 144 37.90 -1.39 2.54
C VAL A 144 36.61 -2.17 2.81
N HIS A 145 36.65 -3.28 3.54
CA HIS A 145 35.48 -4.14 3.74
C HIS A 145 34.69 -3.73 5.00
N PRO A 146 33.34 -3.68 4.94
CA PRO A 146 32.52 -3.40 6.11
C PRO A 146 32.60 -4.49 7.19
N THR A 147 32.39 -4.12 8.45
CA THR A 147 32.11 -5.05 9.58
C THR A 147 30.72 -5.66 9.48
N GLU A 148 30.39 -6.60 10.38
CA GLU A 148 29.02 -7.13 10.51
C GLU A 148 27.96 -6.03 10.58
N ALA A 149 28.18 -4.97 11.38
CA ALA A 149 27.24 -3.87 11.48
C ALA A 149 27.10 -3.10 10.15
N GLY A 150 28.20 -2.88 9.43
CA GLY A 150 28.17 -2.29 8.09
C GLY A 150 27.44 -3.19 7.08
N GLN A 151 27.67 -4.51 7.11
CA GLN A 151 26.98 -5.48 6.26
C GLN A 151 25.46 -5.49 6.53
N ARG A 152 25.07 -5.51 7.81
CA ARG A 152 23.67 -5.45 8.23
C ARG A 152 22.99 -4.18 7.75
N LEU A 153 23.64 -3.02 7.92
CA LEU A 153 23.11 -1.75 7.43
C LEU A 153 22.88 -1.76 5.91
N LEU A 154 23.81 -2.31 5.14
CA LEU A 154 23.70 -2.39 3.68
C LEU A 154 22.61 -3.38 3.24
N ALA A 155 22.43 -4.48 3.98
CA ALA A 155 21.35 -5.44 3.76
C ALA A 155 19.97 -4.86 4.11
N ASP A 156 19.84 -4.21 5.26
CA ASP A 156 18.62 -3.53 5.69
C ASP A 156 18.24 -2.41 4.70
N TYR A 157 19.22 -1.66 4.20
CA TYR A 157 19.01 -0.68 3.13
C TYR A 157 18.42 -1.33 1.87
N ALA A 158 19.07 -2.38 1.35
CA ALA A 158 18.58 -3.10 0.19
C ALA A 158 17.16 -3.65 0.39
N TYR A 159 16.90 -4.23 1.55
CA TYR A 159 15.60 -4.78 1.92
C TYR A 159 14.53 -3.70 2.01
N SER A 160 14.84 -2.52 2.54
CA SER A 160 13.89 -1.39 2.64
C SER A 160 13.33 -0.95 1.29
N LEU A 161 14.11 -1.13 0.20
CA LEU A 161 13.66 -0.83 -1.17
C LEU A 161 12.82 -1.98 -1.74
N LEU A 162 13.21 -3.24 -1.46
CA LEU A 162 12.50 -4.43 -1.91
C LEU A 162 11.13 -4.60 -1.24
N SER A 163 11.00 -4.20 0.03
CA SER A 163 9.78 -4.36 0.81
C SER A 163 8.79 -3.20 0.64
N ALA A 164 9.23 -2.06 0.13
CA ALA A 164 8.36 -0.91 -0.17
C ALA A 164 7.10 -1.25 -1.00
N PRO A 165 7.17 -1.96 -2.14
CA PRO A 165 5.98 -2.30 -2.94
C PRO A 165 4.95 -3.15 -2.19
N TRP A 166 5.39 -3.96 -1.23
CA TRP A 166 4.53 -4.88 -0.49
C TRP A 166 3.55 -4.17 0.44
N GLU A 167 3.87 -2.93 0.83
CA GLU A 167 3.00 -2.06 1.61
C GLU A 167 2.29 -1.05 0.70
N ILE A 168 3.02 -0.43 -0.24
CA ILE A 168 2.49 0.65 -1.09
C ILE A 168 1.40 0.16 -2.07
N SER A 169 1.44 -1.11 -2.47
CA SER A 169 0.36 -1.74 -3.25
C SER A 169 -0.93 -1.98 -2.47
N LEU A 170 -0.94 -1.79 -1.14
CA LEU A 170 -2.17 -1.85 -0.33
C LEU A 170 -2.94 -0.53 -0.33
N LEU A 171 -2.36 0.59 -0.79
CA LEU A 171 -3.05 1.88 -0.82
C LEU A 171 -4.34 1.84 -1.66
N PRO A 172 -4.36 1.29 -2.89
CA PRO A 172 -5.60 1.14 -3.64
C PRO A 172 -6.60 0.16 -2.98
N GLU A 173 -6.10 -0.84 -2.23
CA GLU A 173 -6.97 -1.78 -1.51
C GLU A 173 -7.64 -1.14 -0.28
N MET A 174 -7.00 -0.16 0.38
CA MET A 174 -7.65 0.66 1.40
C MET A 174 -8.88 1.39 0.82
N ALA A 175 -8.73 2.00 -0.37
CA ALA A 175 -9.82 2.70 -1.05
C ALA A 175 -10.91 1.75 -1.54
N ASN A 176 -10.53 0.58 -2.08
CA ASN A 176 -11.47 -0.49 -2.43
C ASN A 176 -12.26 -0.95 -1.20
N GLY A 177 -11.58 -1.03 -0.05
CA GLY A 177 -12.17 -1.29 1.26
C GLY A 177 -13.25 -0.30 1.65
N THR A 178 -12.95 1.01 1.61
CA THR A 178 -13.90 2.08 1.95
C THR A 178 -15.07 2.14 0.97
N LEU A 179 -14.82 1.94 -0.33
CA LEU A 179 -15.86 1.81 -1.36
C LEU A 179 -16.83 0.67 -1.06
N ARG A 180 -16.28 -0.52 -0.76
CA ARG A 180 -17.10 -1.70 -0.48
C ARG A 180 -17.89 -1.53 0.82
N MET A 181 -17.37 -0.81 1.81
CA MET A 181 -18.13 -0.42 3.01
C MET A 181 -19.26 0.54 2.71
N HIS A 182 -19.03 1.54 1.84
CA HIS A 182 -20.08 2.45 1.40
C HIS A 182 -21.23 1.70 0.71
N GLN A 183 -20.88 0.73 -0.13
CA GLN A 183 -21.86 -0.14 -0.80
C GLN A 183 -22.59 -1.06 0.18
N ASP A 184 -21.93 -1.58 1.22
CA ASP A 184 -22.59 -2.36 2.27
C ASP A 184 -23.63 -1.56 3.04
N GLU A 185 -23.27 -0.33 3.45
CA GLU A 185 -24.19 0.51 4.19
C GLU A 185 -25.40 0.87 3.32
N LEU A 186 -25.19 1.21 2.06
CA LEU A 186 -26.27 1.46 1.10
C LEU A 186 -27.18 0.23 0.93
N ARG A 187 -26.60 -0.97 0.79
CA ARG A 187 -27.38 -2.21 0.71
C ARG A 187 -28.13 -2.50 2.00
N ALA A 188 -27.55 -2.25 3.16
CA ALA A 188 -28.24 -2.42 4.44
C ALA A 188 -29.50 -1.54 4.53
N GLN A 189 -29.45 -0.33 3.98
CA GLN A 189 -30.63 0.53 3.85
C GLN A 189 -31.66 -0.08 2.88
N TRP A 190 -31.23 -0.55 1.70
CA TRP A 190 -32.12 -1.19 0.74
C TRP A 190 -32.80 -2.45 1.26
N LEU A 191 -32.08 -3.32 1.97
CA LEU A 191 -32.66 -4.51 2.60
C LEU A 191 -33.64 -4.16 3.70
N SER A 192 -33.35 -3.10 4.48
CA SER A 192 -34.31 -2.57 5.46
C SER A 192 -35.55 -1.98 4.80
N ASP A 193 -35.42 -1.42 3.60
CA ASP A 193 -36.54 -0.83 2.84
C ASP A 193 -37.28 -1.83 1.95
N TRP A 194 -36.73 -3.03 1.75
CA TRP A 194 -37.22 -3.99 0.77
C TRP A 194 -38.70 -4.31 1.01
N GLY A 195 -39.56 -4.10 0.01
CA GLY A 195 -41.01 -4.28 0.12
C GLY A 195 -41.75 -3.25 0.98
N ASN A 196 -41.05 -2.33 1.64
CA ASN A 196 -41.55 -1.36 2.60
C ASN A 196 -41.08 0.07 2.28
N TRP A 197 -41.03 0.44 0.99
CA TRP A 197 -40.66 1.80 0.57
C TRP A 197 -41.64 2.86 1.09
N GLN A 198 -41.16 4.10 1.18
CA GLN A 198 -41.97 5.29 1.45
C GLN A 198 -43.13 5.46 0.45
N GLY A 199 -44.07 6.36 0.73
CA GLY A 199 -45.16 6.68 -0.20
C GLY A 199 -44.65 7.22 -1.55
N VAL A 200 -45.44 7.05 -2.61
CA VAL A 200 -45.12 7.68 -3.91
C VAL A 200 -45.13 9.19 -3.75
N GLY A 201 -44.08 9.86 -4.24
CA GLY A 201 -43.88 11.29 -4.08
C GLY A 201 -43.24 11.71 -2.75
N GLN A 202 -42.87 10.76 -1.87
CA GLN A 202 -42.22 11.06 -0.60
C GLN A 202 -40.71 10.86 -0.64
N TRP A 203 -40.03 11.57 0.24
CA TRP A 203 -38.61 11.41 0.51
C TRP A 203 -38.39 10.52 1.72
N GLN A 204 -37.26 9.81 1.72
CA GLN A 204 -36.76 9.11 2.89
C GLN A 204 -35.29 9.44 3.04
N SER A 205 -34.94 10.14 4.12
CA SER A 205 -33.56 10.49 4.46
C SER A 205 -32.91 9.40 5.30
N ILE A 206 -31.58 9.32 5.21
CA ILE A 206 -30.74 8.44 6.01
C ILE A 206 -29.58 9.23 6.59
N ILE A 207 -29.22 8.90 7.83
CA ILE A 207 -27.93 9.23 8.44
C ILE A 207 -27.42 7.97 9.12
N ALA A 208 -26.18 7.59 8.83
CA ALA A 208 -25.56 6.39 9.34
C ALA A 208 -24.13 6.67 9.79
N ALA A 209 -23.69 6.01 10.85
CA ALA A 209 -22.31 6.01 11.28
C ALA A 209 -21.88 4.59 11.61
N GLY A 210 -20.60 4.31 11.41
CA GLY A 210 -20.09 2.97 11.62
C GLY A 210 -18.59 2.89 11.77
N GLY A 211 -18.13 1.68 12.07
CA GLY A 211 -16.74 1.30 12.19
C GLY A 211 -16.42 0.13 11.27
N GLN A 212 -15.17 0.04 10.82
CA GLN A 212 -14.67 -1.06 10.01
C GLN A 212 -13.33 -1.56 10.52
N LYS A 213 -13.07 -2.85 10.29
CA LYS A 213 -11.79 -3.50 10.47
C LYS A 213 -11.43 -4.24 9.18
N MET A 214 -10.16 -4.19 8.80
CA MET A 214 -9.61 -4.89 7.65
C MET A 214 -8.35 -5.58 8.09
N ASP A 215 -8.21 -6.86 7.78
CA ASP A 215 -7.04 -7.65 8.13
C ASP A 215 -6.54 -8.28 6.82
N PHE A 216 -5.30 -7.99 6.45
CA PHE A 216 -4.59 -8.56 5.30
C PHE A 216 -3.52 -9.52 5.81
N ASP A 217 -3.59 -10.77 5.35
CA ASP A 217 -2.57 -11.77 5.57
C ASP A 217 -1.40 -11.53 4.59
N ALA A 218 -0.18 -11.86 5.01
CA ALA A 218 1.00 -11.73 4.16
C ALA A 218 0.93 -12.64 2.92
N GLN A 219 1.42 -12.13 1.79
CA GLN A 219 1.59 -12.87 0.54
C GLN A 219 3.08 -12.91 0.16
N ASP A 220 3.43 -13.63 -0.91
CA ASP A 220 4.80 -13.68 -1.43
C ASP A 220 5.39 -12.29 -1.76
N SER A 221 4.52 -11.34 -2.15
CA SER A 221 4.88 -9.97 -2.54
C SER A 221 3.99 -8.90 -1.88
N SER A 222 3.38 -9.19 -0.73
CA SER A 222 2.55 -8.25 0.02
C SER A 222 2.77 -8.41 1.52
N ALA A 223 2.83 -7.31 2.24
CA ALA A 223 2.95 -7.33 3.69
C ALA A 223 1.61 -7.72 4.33
N ASP A 224 1.67 -8.30 5.52
CA ASP A 224 0.52 -8.32 6.41
C ASP A 224 0.18 -6.89 6.85
N ALA A 225 -1.12 -6.63 7.05
CA ALA A 225 -1.57 -5.31 7.46
C ALA A 225 -2.91 -5.35 8.20
N ASP A 226 -3.03 -4.54 9.24
CA ASP A 226 -4.23 -4.37 10.03
C ASP A 226 -4.77 -2.94 9.89
N GLY A 227 -6.02 -2.85 9.46
CA GLY A 227 -6.71 -1.62 9.15
C GLY A 227 -7.90 -1.38 10.07
N ARG A 228 -8.06 -0.14 10.55
CA ARG A 228 -9.25 0.29 11.30
C ARG A 228 -9.76 1.62 10.77
N GLY A 229 -11.07 1.75 10.72
CA GLY A 229 -11.68 2.97 10.24
C GLY A 229 -13.07 3.22 10.78
N TYR A 230 -13.56 4.41 10.49
CA TYR A 230 -14.90 4.83 10.82
C TYR A 230 -15.49 5.64 9.67
N ASN A 231 -16.81 5.74 9.65
CA ASN A 231 -17.52 6.42 8.59
C ASN A 231 -18.75 7.18 9.10
N LEU A 232 -19.11 8.21 8.33
CA LEU A 232 -20.38 8.91 8.43
C LEU A 232 -20.98 8.99 7.03
N THR A 233 -22.21 8.52 6.89
CA THR A 233 -22.95 8.45 5.64
C THR A 233 -24.27 9.21 5.78
N ILE A 234 -24.60 10.03 4.80
CA ILE A 234 -25.85 10.78 4.73
C ILE A 234 -26.47 10.60 3.35
N GLY A 235 -27.78 10.67 3.25
CA GLY A 235 -28.41 10.59 1.96
C GLY A 235 -29.91 10.61 2.02
N GLY A 236 -30.51 10.32 0.88
CA GLY A 236 -31.93 10.16 0.80
C GLY A 236 -32.37 9.51 -0.49
N SER A 237 -33.62 9.12 -0.50
CA SER A 237 -34.27 8.48 -1.63
C SER A 237 -35.63 9.10 -1.89
N TYR A 238 -36.07 9.04 -3.13
CA TYR A 238 -37.34 9.53 -3.61
C TYR A 238 -38.05 8.44 -4.40
N ARG A 239 -39.27 8.12 -4.00
CA ARG A 239 -40.11 7.15 -4.73
C ARG A 239 -40.95 7.89 -5.76
N PHE A 240 -40.44 8.00 -6.98
CA PHE A 240 -41.07 8.78 -8.05
C PHE A 240 -42.20 8.04 -8.78
N ALA A 241 -42.26 6.71 -8.65
CA ALA A 241 -43.34 5.90 -9.20
C ALA A 241 -43.62 4.68 -8.31
N GLU A 242 -44.73 3.98 -8.58
CA GLU A 242 -45.16 2.83 -7.79
C GLU A 242 -44.06 1.76 -7.65
N HIS A 243 -43.35 1.48 -8.73
CA HIS A 243 -42.31 0.44 -8.80
C HIS A 243 -40.89 0.97 -8.88
N TRP A 244 -40.70 2.30 -8.79
CA TRP A 244 -39.37 2.91 -8.97
C TRP A 244 -38.99 3.89 -7.86
N ARG A 245 -37.74 3.79 -7.44
CA ARG A 245 -37.13 4.63 -6.41
C ARG A 245 -35.74 5.04 -6.87
N THR A 246 -35.38 6.28 -6.64
CA THR A 246 -34.03 6.80 -6.90
C THR A 246 -33.48 7.46 -5.66
N GLY A 247 -32.18 7.69 -5.58
CA GLY A 247 -31.61 8.39 -4.46
C GLY A 247 -30.15 8.72 -4.63
N VAL A 248 -29.65 9.47 -3.66
CA VAL A 248 -28.25 9.86 -3.57
C VAL A 248 -27.79 9.66 -2.13
N VAL A 249 -26.62 9.05 -1.98
CA VAL A 249 -25.96 8.84 -0.70
C VAL A 249 -24.52 9.33 -0.81
N ALA A 250 -24.05 10.07 0.17
CA ALA A 250 -22.68 10.51 0.29
C ALA A 250 -22.11 10.06 1.64
N GLY A 251 -20.83 9.72 1.68
CA GLY A 251 -20.16 9.34 2.92
C GLY A 251 -18.72 9.81 2.97
N ALA A 252 -18.28 10.10 4.19
CA ALA A 252 -16.89 10.36 4.53
C ALA A 252 -16.35 9.17 5.35
N TYR A 253 -15.22 8.65 4.94
CA TYR A 253 -14.57 7.47 5.51
C TYR A 253 -13.17 7.85 5.92
N ARG A 254 -12.76 7.45 7.12
CA ARG A 254 -11.36 7.49 7.52
C ARG A 254 -10.88 6.09 7.81
N GLN A 255 -9.73 5.73 7.24
CA GLN A 255 -9.10 4.43 7.37
C GLN A 255 -7.62 4.63 7.70
N ASN A 256 -7.17 4.02 8.79
CA ASN A 256 -5.76 3.87 9.10
C ASN A 256 -5.37 2.41 8.83
N LEU A 257 -4.17 2.18 8.28
CA LEU A 257 -3.60 0.88 8.01
C LEU A 257 -2.19 0.83 8.62
N GLU A 258 -1.97 -0.14 9.50
CA GLU A 258 -0.65 -0.51 10.02
C GLU A 258 -0.14 -1.70 9.20
N ALA A 259 1.02 -1.60 8.56
CA ALA A 259 1.53 -2.63 7.66
C ALA A 259 3.01 -2.95 7.87
N GLY A 260 3.37 -4.22 7.62
CA GLY A 260 4.75 -4.69 7.62
C GLY A 260 5.41 -4.78 9.01
N ALA A 261 6.65 -5.27 9.04
CA ALA A 261 7.35 -5.65 10.27
C ALA A 261 7.68 -4.50 11.25
N ARG A 262 7.43 -3.24 10.86
CA ARG A 262 7.69 -2.03 11.66
C ARG A 262 6.46 -1.13 11.80
N ASP A 263 5.28 -1.66 11.52
CA ASP A 263 4.01 -0.93 11.66
C ASP A 263 4.05 0.43 10.92
N SER A 264 4.36 0.38 9.62
CA SER A 264 4.19 1.53 8.73
C SER A 264 2.75 2.04 8.82
N ASP A 265 2.56 3.35 8.85
CA ASP A 265 1.26 3.99 9.14
C ASP A 265 0.75 4.75 7.92
N TYR A 266 -0.31 4.22 7.32
CA TYR A 266 -0.96 4.80 6.15
C TYR A 266 -2.37 5.28 6.52
N LYS A 267 -2.67 6.55 6.26
CA LYS A 267 -3.97 7.16 6.55
C LYS A 267 -4.66 7.61 5.28
N LEU A 268 -5.92 7.20 5.13
CA LEU A 268 -6.78 7.54 3.99
C LEU A 268 -8.06 8.20 4.49
N ASN A 269 -8.38 9.37 3.94
CA ASN A 269 -9.72 9.95 3.94
C ASN A 269 -10.37 9.69 2.58
N SER A 270 -11.55 9.06 2.54
CA SER A 270 -12.33 8.87 1.31
C SER A 270 -13.65 9.61 1.37
N TYR A 271 -13.97 10.35 0.31
CA TYR A 271 -15.24 11.05 0.15
C TYR A 271 -15.99 10.47 -1.04
N ILE A 272 -17.08 9.76 -0.78
CA ILE A 272 -17.77 8.92 -1.77
C ILE A 272 -19.19 9.42 -1.93
N ALA A 273 -19.65 9.57 -3.18
CA ALA A 273 -21.04 9.83 -3.51
C ALA A 273 -21.56 8.77 -4.48
N THR A 274 -22.77 8.27 -4.22
CA THR A 274 -23.45 7.27 -5.03
C THR A 274 -24.84 7.75 -5.40
N ALA A 275 -25.16 7.73 -6.69
CA ALA A 275 -26.51 7.84 -7.20
C ALA A 275 -27.04 6.44 -7.52
N PHE A 276 -28.31 6.17 -7.22
CA PHE A 276 -28.89 4.86 -7.45
C PHE A 276 -30.32 4.89 -8.00
N LEU A 277 -30.71 3.77 -8.59
CA LEU A 277 -32.05 3.48 -9.10
C LEU A 277 -32.44 2.07 -8.66
N GLN A 278 -33.64 1.93 -8.10
CA GLN A 278 -34.23 0.66 -7.70
C GLN A 278 -35.55 0.44 -8.40
N TYR A 279 -35.81 -0.83 -8.71
CA TYR A 279 -37.07 -1.33 -9.25
C TYR A 279 -37.59 -2.45 -8.35
N GLN A 280 -38.90 -2.48 -8.08
CA GLN A 280 -39.55 -3.65 -7.46
C GLN A 280 -41.00 -3.82 -7.95
N ALA A 281 -41.31 -4.95 -8.57
CA ALA A 281 -42.66 -5.33 -9.00
C ALA A 281 -42.78 -6.83 -9.28
N ASN A 282 -43.97 -7.41 -9.03
CA ASN A 282 -44.30 -8.80 -9.40
C ASN A 282 -43.19 -9.80 -9.03
N HIS A 283 -42.71 -9.74 -7.78
CA HIS A 283 -41.59 -10.53 -7.23
C HIS A 283 -40.19 -10.15 -7.72
N TRP A 284 -40.06 -9.45 -8.84
CA TRP A 284 -38.75 -8.99 -9.32
C TRP A 284 -38.31 -7.72 -8.61
N TRP A 285 -37.01 -7.63 -8.35
CA TRP A 285 -36.36 -6.39 -7.96
C TRP A 285 -35.02 -6.25 -8.66
N GLY A 286 -34.60 -5.01 -8.84
CA GLY A 286 -33.29 -4.69 -9.41
C GLY A 286 -32.74 -3.40 -8.83
N ASP A 287 -31.43 -3.39 -8.61
CA ASP A 287 -30.68 -2.23 -8.12
C ASP A 287 -29.60 -1.87 -9.14
N LEU A 288 -29.43 -0.58 -9.40
CA LEU A 288 -28.33 -0.03 -10.15
C LEU A 288 -27.74 1.15 -9.37
N ALA A 289 -26.43 1.17 -9.16
CA ALA A 289 -25.74 2.25 -8.48
C ALA A 289 -24.49 2.67 -9.26
N VAL A 290 -24.21 3.97 -9.24
CA VAL A 290 -22.98 4.56 -9.76
C VAL A 290 -22.35 5.38 -8.65
N SER A 291 -21.12 5.05 -8.29
CA SER A 291 -20.34 5.70 -7.25
C SER A 291 -19.17 6.46 -7.86
N GLY A 292 -18.84 7.61 -7.28
CA GLY A 292 -17.61 8.36 -7.55
C GLY A 292 -17.05 8.89 -6.24
N GLY A 293 -15.74 9.03 -6.13
CA GLY A 293 -15.14 9.55 -4.91
C GLY A 293 -13.72 10.07 -5.08
N LYS A 294 -13.32 10.89 -4.11
CA LYS A 294 -11.95 11.38 -3.95
C LYS A 294 -11.27 10.68 -2.77
N LEU A 295 -9.98 10.48 -2.91
CA LEU A 295 -9.10 9.84 -1.95
C LEU A 295 -8.01 10.84 -1.56
N ASP A 296 -7.78 10.99 -0.28
CA ASP A 296 -6.74 11.85 0.29
C ASP A 296 -5.91 11.01 1.27
N TYR A 297 -4.68 10.72 0.88
CA TYR A 297 -3.71 10.00 1.69
C TYR A 297 -2.80 11.01 2.42
N GLU A 298 -3.35 11.65 3.45
CA GLU A 298 -2.69 12.73 4.20
C GLU A 298 -1.39 12.32 4.93
N ASN A 299 -1.17 11.02 5.13
CA ASN A 299 0.02 10.50 5.79
C ASN A 299 0.33 9.09 5.29
N ALA A 300 1.27 8.98 4.36
CA ALA A 300 1.92 7.73 3.99
C ALA A 300 3.28 7.66 4.67
N GLU A 301 3.37 6.95 5.81
CA GLU A 301 4.59 6.81 6.59
C GLU A 301 5.11 5.37 6.55
N ARG A 302 6.09 5.14 5.67
CA ARG A 302 6.77 3.85 5.54
C ARG A 302 7.89 3.74 6.56
N LYS A 303 7.91 2.67 7.35
CA LYS A 303 8.93 2.37 8.38
C LYS A 303 9.62 1.05 8.07
N PHE A 304 10.90 0.97 8.37
CA PHE A 304 11.72 -0.21 8.05
C PHE A 304 12.93 -0.30 8.98
N ALA A 305 13.46 -1.51 9.15
CA ALA A 305 14.71 -1.70 9.88
C ALA A 305 15.86 -1.01 9.12
N LEU A 306 16.77 -0.37 9.85
CA LEU A 306 17.97 0.25 9.29
C LEU A 306 19.12 0.23 10.31
N GLY A 307 19.90 -0.85 10.29
CA GLY A 307 20.97 -1.11 11.24
C GLY A 307 20.41 -1.43 12.63
N VAL A 308 20.89 -0.73 13.66
CA VAL A 308 20.33 -0.84 15.03
C VAL A 308 19.08 0.03 15.25
N SER A 309 18.69 0.81 14.24
CA SER A 309 17.61 1.80 14.31
C SER A 309 16.48 1.49 13.34
N GLU A 310 15.47 2.34 13.36
CA GLU A 310 14.39 2.37 12.39
C GLU A 310 14.60 3.51 11.40
N GLY A 311 14.47 3.20 10.11
CA GLY A 311 14.29 4.17 9.04
C GLY A 311 12.81 4.47 8.86
N GLN A 312 12.48 5.72 8.55
CA GLN A 312 11.13 6.13 8.21
C GLN A 312 11.17 7.09 7.03
N GLU A 313 10.25 6.98 6.10
CA GLU A 313 10.05 7.92 4.99
C GLU A 313 8.57 8.33 4.95
N LYS A 314 8.32 9.59 4.60
CA LYS A 314 6.96 10.17 4.66
C LYS A 314 6.58 10.77 3.32
N GLY A 315 5.35 10.57 2.90
CA GLY A 315 4.72 11.25 1.78
C GLY A 315 3.25 11.54 2.04
N ASP A 316 2.65 12.20 1.07
CA ASP A 316 1.22 12.43 0.95
C ASP A 316 0.86 12.29 -0.54
N THR A 317 -0.34 11.77 -0.81
CA THR A 317 -0.85 11.62 -2.18
C THR A 317 -2.37 11.72 -2.23
N ASP A 318 -2.90 11.94 -3.42
CA ASP A 318 -4.33 11.98 -3.69
C ASP A 318 -4.74 10.80 -4.57
N GLY A 319 -6.03 10.68 -4.84
CA GLY A 319 -6.55 9.73 -5.80
C GLY A 319 -8.03 9.92 -6.06
N GLU A 320 -8.53 9.13 -6.98
CA GLU A 320 -9.95 9.10 -7.33
C GLU A 320 -10.44 7.68 -7.57
N MET A 321 -11.75 7.52 -7.49
CA MET A 321 -12.36 6.25 -7.82
C MET A 321 -13.75 6.41 -8.40
N TRP A 322 -14.16 5.43 -9.18
CA TRP A 322 -15.53 5.26 -9.60
C TRP A 322 -15.91 3.79 -9.65
N ALA A 323 -17.20 3.53 -9.48
CA ALA A 323 -17.73 2.19 -9.50
C ALA A 323 -19.16 2.14 -10.04
N VAL A 324 -19.52 0.99 -10.59
CA VAL A 324 -20.88 0.67 -11.02
C VAL A 324 -21.25 -0.67 -10.43
N SER A 325 -22.39 -0.75 -9.76
CA SER A 325 -22.91 -2.00 -9.21
C SER A 325 -24.34 -2.24 -9.71
N GLY A 326 -24.60 -3.48 -10.10
CA GLY A 326 -25.89 -3.93 -10.61
C GLY A 326 -26.31 -5.23 -9.92
N ARG A 327 -27.58 -5.32 -9.54
CA ARG A 327 -28.15 -6.51 -8.91
C ARG A 327 -29.53 -6.78 -9.44
N VAL A 328 -29.89 -8.04 -9.57
CA VAL A 328 -31.27 -8.45 -9.88
C VAL A 328 -31.62 -9.69 -9.08
N GLY A 329 -32.83 -9.73 -8.54
CA GLY A 329 -33.32 -10.86 -7.77
C GLY A 329 -34.81 -11.09 -7.94
N PHE A 330 -35.24 -12.25 -7.42
CA PHE A 330 -36.63 -12.70 -7.47
C PHE A 330 -37.09 -13.11 -6.07
N ASP A 331 -38.15 -12.51 -5.57
CA ASP A 331 -38.72 -12.79 -4.26
C ASP A 331 -39.65 -14.00 -4.32
N ILE A 332 -39.30 -15.04 -3.58
CA ILE A 332 -40.05 -16.30 -3.54
C ILE A 332 -41.32 -16.16 -2.68
N ALA A 333 -41.37 -15.16 -1.79
CA ALA A 333 -42.51 -14.95 -0.92
C ALA A 333 -43.69 -14.27 -1.64
N GLY A 334 -44.91 -14.57 -1.20
CA GLY A 334 -46.12 -13.86 -1.63
C GLY A 334 -46.21 -12.45 -1.01
N ALA A 335 -46.91 -11.54 -1.67
CA ALA A 335 -47.01 -10.11 -1.29
C ALA A 335 -47.52 -9.82 0.13
N ALA A 336 -48.17 -10.79 0.79
CA ALA A 336 -48.70 -10.66 2.16
C ALA A 336 -47.92 -11.49 3.20
N SER A 337 -46.73 -12.00 2.85
CA SER A 337 -45.92 -12.83 3.73
C SER A 337 -45.15 -11.99 4.76
N ARG A 338 -45.02 -12.51 5.98
CA ARG A 338 -44.16 -11.94 7.03
C ARG A 338 -42.67 -12.22 6.80
N TRP A 339 -42.35 -13.04 5.82
CA TRP A 339 -40.99 -13.40 5.43
C TRP A 339 -40.83 -13.18 3.94
N HIS A 340 -39.64 -12.73 3.54
CA HIS A 340 -39.25 -12.62 2.15
C HIS A 340 -37.90 -13.31 1.96
N LEU A 341 -37.72 -13.95 0.82
CA LEU A 341 -36.49 -14.67 0.50
C LEU A 341 -36.24 -14.54 -0.99
N SER A 342 -35.08 -14.03 -1.35
CA SER A 342 -34.75 -13.75 -2.73
C SER A 342 -33.34 -14.17 -3.09
N PRO A 343 -33.18 -15.17 -3.98
CA PRO A 343 -31.92 -15.34 -4.70
C PRO A 343 -31.68 -14.16 -5.62
N PHE A 344 -30.42 -13.78 -5.77
CA PHE A 344 -30.00 -12.71 -6.68
C PHE A 344 -28.67 -13.02 -7.35
N VAL A 345 -28.42 -12.30 -8.43
CA VAL A 345 -27.11 -12.20 -9.07
C VAL A 345 -26.65 -10.75 -9.05
N SER A 346 -25.34 -10.53 -9.00
CA SER A 346 -24.73 -9.20 -9.02
C SER A 346 -23.58 -9.11 -10.01
N ALA A 347 -23.34 -7.89 -10.49
CA ALA A 347 -22.19 -7.52 -11.27
C ALA A 347 -21.65 -6.18 -10.77
N ASP A 348 -20.35 -6.11 -10.53
CA ASP A 348 -19.69 -4.95 -9.95
C ASP A 348 -18.43 -4.62 -10.76
N TYR A 349 -18.25 -3.34 -11.06
CA TYR A 349 -17.04 -2.78 -11.62
C TYR A 349 -16.55 -1.67 -10.70
N ALA A 350 -15.25 -1.65 -10.38
CA ALA A 350 -14.62 -0.52 -9.71
C ALA A 350 -13.28 -0.20 -10.36
N HIS A 351 -12.97 1.09 -10.43
CA HIS A 351 -11.69 1.61 -10.86
C HIS A 351 -11.22 2.63 -9.84
N ILE A 352 -10.02 2.41 -9.33
CA ILE A 352 -9.41 3.19 -8.27
C ILE A 352 -8.03 3.56 -8.77
N ASP A 353 -7.74 4.85 -8.78
CA ASP A 353 -6.44 5.41 -9.13
C ASP A 353 -5.90 6.17 -7.93
N VAL A 354 -4.66 5.88 -7.57
CA VAL A 354 -3.90 6.59 -6.54
C VAL A 354 -2.74 7.26 -7.26
N ASP A 355 -2.64 8.57 -7.11
CA ASP A 355 -1.63 9.37 -7.79
C ASP A 355 -0.23 8.99 -7.29
N GLY A 356 0.75 9.03 -8.19
CA GLY A 356 2.15 8.88 -7.85
C GLY A 356 2.63 10.03 -6.96
N TYR A 357 3.55 9.73 -6.05
CA TYR A 357 4.09 10.71 -5.12
C TYR A 357 5.55 10.47 -4.81
N SER A 358 6.22 11.49 -4.25
CA SER A 358 7.59 11.39 -3.79
C SER A 358 7.63 11.48 -2.27
N GLU A 359 8.30 10.52 -1.63
CA GLU A 359 8.65 10.64 -0.22
C GLU A 359 9.53 11.89 0.00
N LYS A 360 9.43 12.50 1.18
CA LYS A 360 10.05 13.78 1.48
C LYS A 360 11.58 13.66 1.54
N GLY A 361 12.24 14.61 0.88
CA GLY A 361 13.70 14.75 0.91
C GLY A 361 14.41 13.86 -0.11
N ASN A 362 15.70 13.67 0.08
CA ASN A 362 16.56 12.99 -0.88
C ASN A 362 17.50 12.00 -0.19
N ARG A 363 17.01 11.33 0.85
CA ARG A 363 17.78 10.30 1.56
C ARG A 363 18.06 9.11 0.66
N SER A 364 19.08 8.32 1.01
CA SER A 364 19.40 7.07 0.32
C SER A 364 18.23 6.10 0.23
N THR A 365 17.28 6.20 1.17
CA THR A 365 16.10 5.35 1.32
C THR A 365 14.79 5.95 0.80
N ALA A 366 14.78 7.23 0.39
CA ALA A 366 13.58 7.93 -0.07
C ALA A 366 13.23 7.54 -1.52
N LEU A 367 11.96 7.19 -1.73
CA LEU A 367 11.42 6.68 -2.99
C LEU A 367 10.38 7.63 -3.59
N THR A 368 10.33 7.65 -4.91
CA THR A 368 9.23 8.21 -5.70
C THR A 368 8.47 7.06 -6.33
N PHE A 369 7.16 7.04 -6.14
CA PHE A 369 6.24 6.04 -6.65
C PHE A 369 5.45 6.62 -7.83
N SER A 370 5.22 5.78 -8.85
CA SER A 370 4.33 6.13 -9.97
C SER A 370 2.85 5.94 -9.57
N ASP A 371 1.95 6.44 -10.42
CA ASP A 371 0.51 6.22 -10.28
C ASP A 371 0.19 4.72 -10.16
N GLN A 372 -0.76 4.38 -9.30
CA GLN A 372 -1.22 3.02 -9.06
C GLN A 372 -2.70 2.88 -9.39
N THR A 373 -3.01 1.93 -10.26
CA THR A 373 -4.39 1.65 -10.69
C THR A 373 -4.85 0.27 -10.22
N ARG A 374 -6.01 0.22 -9.58
CA ARG A 374 -6.71 -1.01 -9.19
C ARG A 374 -8.08 -1.10 -9.88
N LYS A 375 -8.28 -2.16 -10.69
CA LYS A 375 -9.55 -2.47 -11.36
C LYS A 375 -10.19 -3.71 -10.78
N SER A 376 -11.44 -3.65 -10.32
CA SER A 376 -12.20 -4.79 -9.79
C SER A 376 -13.34 -5.10 -10.74
N ARG A 377 -13.47 -6.35 -11.16
CA ARG A 377 -14.60 -6.87 -11.91
C ARG A 377 -15.12 -8.09 -11.19
N ARG A 378 -16.31 -7.96 -10.59
CA ARG A 378 -16.90 -9.04 -9.82
C ARG A 378 -18.23 -9.47 -10.39
N ALA A 379 -18.47 -10.78 -10.39
CA ALA A 379 -19.81 -11.34 -10.54
C ALA A 379 -20.16 -12.14 -9.29
N GLY A 380 -21.38 -11.98 -8.81
CA GLY A 380 -21.84 -12.59 -7.57
C GLY A 380 -23.14 -13.34 -7.73
N VAL A 381 -23.31 -14.35 -6.87
CA VAL A 381 -24.58 -15.01 -6.61
C VAL A 381 -24.84 -14.96 -5.11
N GLY A 382 -26.08 -14.73 -4.72
CA GLY A 382 -26.42 -14.62 -3.32
C GLY A 382 -27.87 -14.88 -3.01
N LEU A 383 -28.16 -14.86 -1.72
CA LEU A 383 -29.48 -15.06 -1.15
C LEU A 383 -29.68 -13.99 -0.07
N GLN A 384 -30.72 -13.19 -0.21
CA GLN A 384 -31.15 -12.24 0.81
C GLN A 384 -32.52 -12.61 1.37
N GLY A 385 -32.74 -12.34 2.64
CA GLY A 385 -34.02 -12.60 3.28
C GLY A 385 -34.32 -11.58 4.35
N LYS A 386 -35.61 -11.35 4.60
CA LYS A 386 -36.09 -10.58 5.74
C LYS A 386 -37.25 -11.28 6.43
N PHE A 387 -37.40 -11.03 7.72
CA PHE A 387 -38.42 -11.59 8.57
C PHE A 387 -38.97 -10.52 9.52
N GLU A 388 -40.29 -10.32 9.49
CA GLU A 388 -40.99 -9.43 10.41
C GLU A 388 -41.24 -10.13 11.73
N VAL A 389 -40.41 -9.82 12.74
CA VAL A 389 -40.54 -10.37 14.10
C VAL A 389 -41.78 -9.79 14.78
N THR A 390 -41.94 -8.48 14.69
CA THR A 390 -43.11 -7.72 15.16
C THR A 390 -43.51 -6.69 14.10
N PRO A 391 -44.68 -6.02 14.20
CA PRO A 391 -45.05 -4.94 13.27
C PRO A 391 -44.07 -3.74 13.25
N THR A 392 -43.22 -3.61 14.29
CA THR A 392 -42.23 -2.55 14.40
C THR A 392 -40.80 -3.04 14.29
N THR A 393 -40.55 -4.36 14.30
CA THR A 393 -39.21 -4.95 14.29
C THR A 393 -39.07 -5.94 13.14
N GLN A 394 -38.09 -5.71 12.27
CA GLN A 394 -37.70 -6.63 11.22
C GLN A 394 -36.24 -7.02 11.36
N LEU A 395 -35.94 -8.27 11.02
CA LEU A 395 -34.59 -8.79 10.87
C LEU A 395 -34.35 -9.12 9.41
N TRP A 396 -33.13 -8.94 8.94
CA TRP A 396 -32.75 -9.29 7.58
C TRP A 396 -31.31 -9.79 7.54
N ALA A 397 -31.03 -10.61 6.54
CA ALA A 397 -29.72 -11.18 6.33
C ALA A 397 -29.47 -11.39 4.84
N GLU A 398 -28.20 -11.38 4.47
CA GLU A 398 -27.73 -11.65 3.13
C GLU A 398 -26.46 -12.49 3.18
N VAL A 399 -26.36 -13.47 2.28
CA VAL A 399 -25.11 -14.18 2.01
C VAL A 399 -24.85 -14.16 0.51
N ALA A 400 -23.59 -13.96 0.12
CA ALA A 400 -23.21 -14.03 -1.28
C ALA A 400 -21.79 -14.58 -1.47
N ARG A 401 -21.59 -15.21 -2.63
CA ARG A 401 -20.28 -15.57 -3.13
C ARG A 401 -20.02 -14.78 -4.40
N GLU A 402 -18.91 -14.07 -4.41
CA GLU A 402 -18.44 -13.24 -5.50
C GLU A 402 -17.16 -13.84 -6.07
N ARG A 403 -16.97 -13.64 -7.37
CA ARG A 403 -15.75 -13.99 -8.08
C ARG A 403 -15.16 -12.74 -8.71
N GLU A 404 -13.93 -12.43 -8.34
CA GLU A 404 -13.07 -11.39 -8.93
C GLU A 404 -12.42 -11.94 -10.20
N PHE A 405 -12.49 -11.16 -11.28
CA PHE A 405 -11.87 -11.50 -12.57
C PHE A 405 -10.55 -10.77 -12.79
N GLU A 406 -10.32 -9.65 -12.08
CA GLU A 406 -9.07 -8.91 -12.10
C GLU A 406 -8.18 -9.39 -10.94
N THR A 407 -7.46 -10.49 -11.18
CA THR A 407 -6.61 -11.18 -10.18
C THR A 407 -5.14 -11.11 -10.52
N ASP A 408 -4.76 -10.25 -11.47
CA ASP A 408 -3.36 -10.07 -11.83
C ASP A 408 -2.62 -9.42 -10.66
N GLN A 409 -1.42 -9.94 -10.37
CA GLN A 409 -0.53 -9.38 -9.36
C GLN A 409 -0.22 -7.92 -9.69
N GLN A 410 -0.36 -7.05 -8.69
CA GLN A 410 -0.07 -5.64 -8.85
C GLN A 410 1.44 -5.42 -8.98
N ASN A 411 1.77 -4.34 -9.67
CA ASN A 411 3.14 -3.92 -9.91
C ASN A 411 3.27 -2.47 -9.48
N VAL A 412 4.32 -2.14 -8.72
CA VAL A 412 4.62 -0.79 -8.26
C VAL A 412 5.90 -0.33 -8.93
N THR A 413 5.79 0.66 -9.81
CA THR A 413 6.96 1.33 -10.41
C THR A 413 7.43 2.44 -9.49
N MET A 414 8.72 2.44 -9.19
CA MET A 414 9.34 3.39 -8.29
C MET A 414 10.78 3.72 -8.70
N ALA A 415 11.32 4.80 -8.16
CA ALA A 415 12.73 5.16 -8.27
C ALA A 415 13.22 5.75 -6.95
N LEU A 416 14.53 5.63 -6.67
CA LEU A 416 15.10 6.41 -5.57
C LEU A 416 15.06 7.89 -5.94
N ASN A 417 14.67 8.75 -4.99
CA ASN A 417 14.71 10.21 -5.17
C ASN A 417 16.13 10.67 -5.58
N SER A 418 17.14 10.00 -5.06
CA SER A 418 18.54 10.32 -5.33
C SER A 418 19.07 9.77 -6.66
N VAL A 419 18.30 8.91 -7.36
CA VAL A 419 18.67 8.26 -8.63
C VAL A 419 17.46 8.13 -9.57
N GLN A 420 16.70 9.22 -9.78
CA GLN A 420 15.43 9.20 -10.53
C GLN A 420 15.54 8.77 -12.01
N SER A 421 16.74 8.73 -12.58
CA SER A 421 16.94 8.31 -13.99
C SER A 421 16.89 6.80 -14.19
N VAL A 422 16.80 6.02 -13.11
CA VAL A 422 16.68 4.56 -13.14
C VAL A 422 15.49 4.18 -12.27
N ASP A 423 14.34 4.01 -12.91
CA ASP A 423 13.15 3.45 -12.31
C ASP A 423 13.15 1.92 -12.40
N PHE A 424 12.35 1.30 -11.55
CA PHE A 424 12.16 -0.14 -11.51
C PHE A 424 10.77 -0.47 -10.98
N THR A 425 10.23 -1.57 -11.48
CA THR A 425 8.92 -2.10 -11.13
C THR A 425 9.08 -3.37 -10.34
N LEU A 426 8.46 -3.43 -9.15
CA LEU A 426 8.43 -4.61 -8.30
C LEU A 426 7.01 -5.11 -8.10
N GLU A 427 6.88 -6.39 -7.80
CA GLU A 427 5.61 -7.04 -7.54
C GLU A 427 5.05 -6.63 -6.17
N GLY A 428 3.73 -6.50 -6.09
CA GLY A 428 2.95 -6.11 -4.92
C GLY A 428 1.79 -7.06 -4.63
N TYR A 429 0.71 -6.54 -4.07
CA TYR A 429 -0.50 -7.28 -3.70
C TYR A 429 -1.14 -8.03 -4.88
N THR A 430 -1.58 -9.26 -4.63
CA THR A 430 -2.35 -10.09 -5.57
C THR A 430 -3.80 -10.21 -5.11
N PRO A 431 -4.77 -9.68 -5.88
CA PRO A 431 -6.18 -9.83 -5.54
C PRO A 431 -6.67 -11.29 -5.59
N GLN A 432 -7.32 -11.72 -4.52
CA GLN A 432 -7.89 -13.07 -4.46
C GLN A 432 -9.15 -13.22 -5.30
N ARG A 433 -9.29 -14.41 -5.91
CA ARG A 433 -10.33 -14.71 -6.90
C ARG A 433 -11.72 -14.89 -6.31
N ASP A 434 -11.83 -15.51 -5.15
CA ASP A 434 -13.12 -15.83 -4.54
C ASP A 434 -13.33 -15.00 -3.26
N LEU A 435 -14.53 -14.44 -3.10
CA LEU A 435 -14.90 -13.64 -1.94
C LEU A 435 -16.26 -14.10 -1.42
N ASN A 436 -16.33 -14.41 -0.13
CA ASN A 436 -17.59 -14.68 0.55
C ASN A 436 -18.00 -13.48 1.39
N ARG A 437 -19.30 -13.18 1.42
CA ARG A 437 -19.83 -12.14 2.29
C ARG A 437 -21.11 -12.56 2.97
N ALA A 438 -21.26 -12.10 4.20
CA ALA A 438 -22.46 -12.25 5.00
C ALA A 438 -22.79 -10.92 5.68
N THR A 439 -24.05 -10.51 5.60
CA THR A 439 -24.56 -9.34 6.30
C THR A 439 -25.77 -9.74 7.12
N PHE A 440 -25.88 -9.20 8.32
CA PHE A 440 -27.04 -9.32 9.17
C PHE A 440 -27.45 -7.94 9.67
N GLY A 441 -28.75 -7.69 9.77
CA GLY A 441 -29.24 -6.44 10.33
C GLY A 441 -30.63 -6.51 10.93
N VAL A 442 -30.92 -5.45 11.67
CA VAL A 442 -32.17 -5.22 12.37
C VAL A 442 -32.66 -3.82 12.05
N SER A 443 -33.97 -3.67 11.92
CA SER A 443 -34.62 -2.39 11.75
C SER A 443 -35.83 -2.30 12.68
N GLN A 444 -35.86 -1.24 13.48
CA GLN A 444 -36.85 -0.96 14.51
C GLN A 444 -37.54 0.38 14.23
N LYS A 445 -38.85 0.34 13.98
CA LYS A 445 -39.68 1.55 13.92
C LYS A 445 -39.78 2.15 15.33
N LEU A 446 -39.34 3.39 15.47
CA LEU A 446 -39.42 4.17 16.71
C LEU A 446 -40.71 4.99 16.74
N THR A 447 -41.09 5.54 15.59
CA THR A 447 -42.37 6.23 15.35
C THR A 447 -42.95 5.76 14.01
N GLN A 448 -44.01 6.40 13.52
CA GLN A 448 -44.54 6.11 12.18
C GLN A 448 -43.52 6.41 11.08
N ASP A 449 -42.74 7.49 11.24
CA ASP A 449 -41.85 8.00 10.20
C ASP A 449 -40.36 7.75 10.49
N LEU A 450 -40.00 7.44 11.73
CA LEU A 450 -38.61 7.26 12.18
C LEU A 450 -38.28 5.78 12.44
N THR A 451 -37.19 5.31 11.83
CA THR A 451 -36.68 3.94 11.98
C THR A 451 -35.21 3.93 12.36
N LEU A 452 -34.87 3.19 13.42
CA LEU A 452 -33.49 2.86 13.80
C LEU A 452 -33.06 1.57 13.12
N ARG A 453 -31.85 1.54 12.56
CA ARG A 453 -31.27 0.40 11.86
C ARG A 453 -29.89 0.09 12.40
N GLY A 454 -29.56 -1.18 12.49
CA GLY A 454 -28.23 -1.65 12.85
C GLY A 454 -27.84 -2.83 11.96
N ASN A 455 -26.60 -2.86 11.49
CA ASN A 455 -26.10 -3.97 10.67
C ASN A 455 -24.65 -4.33 10.99
N TYR A 456 -24.32 -5.59 10.72
CA TYR A 456 -22.97 -6.12 10.73
C TYR A 456 -22.68 -6.78 9.39
N ASN A 457 -21.53 -6.44 8.81
CA ASN A 457 -21.01 -6.99 7.56
C ASN A 457 -19.75 -7.78 7.86
N TRP A 458 -19.64 -8.94 7.23
CA TRP A 458 -18.44 -9.76 7.22
C TRP A 458 -18.13 -10.14 5.77
N ARG A 459 -16.88 -9.95 5.38
CA ARG A 459 -16.34 -10.39 4.10
C ARG A 459 -15.05 -11.13 4.33
N LYS A 460 -14.85 -12.21 3.60
CA LYS A 460 -13.64 -13.00 3.69
C LYS A 460 -13.29 -13.63 2.35
N ASN A 461 -12.03 -13.47 1.95
CA ASN A 461 -11.36 -14.32 0.98
C ASN A 461 -10.19 -15.06 1.68
N ASP A 462 -9.29 -15.64 0.91
CA ASP A 462 -8.19 -16.44 1.48
C ASP A 462 -7.17 -15.60 2.26
N ASP A 463 -6.97 -14.33 1.90
CA ASP A 463 -5.92 -13.46 2.49
C ASP A 463 -6.47 -12.21 3.17
N VAL A 464 -7.76 -11.92 3.07
CA VAL A 464 -8.37 -10.68 3.54
C VAL A 464 -9.65 -10.97 4.29
N THR A 465 -9.73 -10.45 5.51
CA THR A 465 -10.97 -10.39 6.28
C THR A 465 -11.37 -8.93 6.49
N GLN A 466 -12.57 -8.56 6.06
CA GLN A 466 -13.13 -7.23 6.29
C GLN A 466 -14.42 -7.35 7.10
N GLN A 467 -14.56 -6.49 8.11
CA GLN A 467 -15.73 -6.44 8.97
C GLN A 467 -16.20 -5.01 9.13
N GLY A 468 -17.51 -4.83 9.34
CA GLY A 468 -18.05 -3.52 9.59
C GLY A 468 -19.34 -3.55 10.38
N VAL A 469 -19.54 -2.56 11.24
CA VAL A 469 -20.78 -2.34 11.98
C VAL A 469 -21.27 -0.95 11.67
N ASN A 470 -22.56 -0.80 11.37
CA ASN A 470 -23.17 0.50 11.17
C ASN A 470 -24.48 0.62 11.97
N VAL A 471 -24.77 1.84 12.39
CA VAL A 471 -26.04 2.25 13.00
C VAL A 471 -26.57 3.43 12.23
N ALA A 472 -27.85 3.39 11.87
CA ALA A 472 -28.49 4.41 11.05
C ALA A 472 -29.87 4.81 11.57
N LEU A 473 -30.23 6.06 11.33
CA LEU A 473 -31.58 6.59 11.46
C LEU A 473 -32.12 6.89 10.06
N SER A 474 -33.35 6.46 9.82
CA SER A 474 -34.07 6.72 8.59
C SER A 474 -35.38 7.44 8.91
N MET A 475 -35.67 8.53 8.18
CA MET A 475 -36.89 9.32 8.35
C MET A 475 -37.61 9.51 7.02
N SER A 476 -38.92 9.24 6.98
CA SER A 476 -39.76 9.50 5.79
C SER A 476 -40.54 10.82 5.94
N PHE A 477 -40.71 11.59 4.87
CA PHE A 477 -41.48 12.84 4.87
C PHE A 477 -42.00 13.24 3.48
#